data_AF-A0A8J2I922-F1
#
_entry.id   AF-A0A8J2I922-F1
#
_cell.length_a   1.000
_cell.length_b   1.000
_cell.length_c   1.000
_cell.angle_alpha   90.00
_cell.angle_beta   90.00
_cell.angle_gamma   90.00
#
_symmetry.space_group_name_H-M   'P 1'
#
loop_
_entity.id
_entity.type
_entity.pdbx_description
1 polymer ?
#
loop_
_entity_poly.entity_id
_entity_poly.type
_entity_poly.pdbx_seq_one_letter_code
_entity_poly.pdbx_strand_id
1 'polypeptide(L)'
;MASASPLPTSELEQIAQQACEQAIGSAESYDHTKVGDWNSEIIQYILKTLISKTTPSSESSTTPETPSQPAYKYIANSTVIQHIGSPAEPEKHGRRGMHSAVGAFWNNEKDGTYSYKWEAAEKKGMDIVITITWIAI
;
A
#
# COMPACT_ATOMS: atom_id res chain seq x y z
N MET A 1 13.17 14.41 12.61
CA MET A 1 12.20 13.87 13.57
C MET A 1 11.23 13.05 12.74
N ALA A 2 11.27 11.71 12.83
CA ALA A 2 10.37 10.86 12.05
C ALA A 2 8.93 11.11 12.52
N SER A 3 8.01 11.36 11.59
CA SER A 3 6.57 11.45 11.90
C SER A 3 6.14 10.17 12.60
N ALA A 4 5.31 10.26 13.65
CA ALA A 4 4.81 9.09 14.35
C ALA A 4 3.83 8.32 13.45
N SER A 5 4.35 7.36 12.68
CA SER A 5 3.55 6.45 11.86
C SER A 5 2.58 5.67 12.76
N PRO A 6 1.33 5.41 12.31
CA PRO A 6 0.32 4.70 13.09
C PRO A 6 0.72 3.25 13.40
N LEU A 7 1.61 2.67 12.59
CA LEU A 7 2.21 1.36 12.79
C LEU A 7 3.72 1.42 12.48
N PRO A 8 4.54 0.50 13.02
CA PRO A 8 5.92 0.34 12.59
C PRO A 8 6.03 0.19 11.07
N THR A 9 7.07 0.75 10.45
CA THR A 9 7.27 0.66 8.99
C THR A 9 7.37 -0.78 8.50
N SER A 10 7.91 -1.69 9.32
CA SER A 10 7.94 -3.12 9.03
C SER A 10 6.54 -3.74 8.95
N GLU A 11 5.58 -3.27 9.75
CA GLU A 11 4.18 -3.72 9.64
C GLU A 11 3.50 -3.14 8.40
N LEU A 12 3.76 -1.87 8.06
CA LEU A 12 3.25 -1.28 6.82
C LEU A 12 3.77 -2.02 5.57
N GLU A 13 5.05 -2.39 5.59
CA GLU A 13 5.68 -3.20 4.55
C GLU A 13 5.01 -4.57 4.42
N GLN A 14 4.83 -5.28 5.54
CA GLN A 14 4.16 -6.58 5.55
C GLN A 14 2.72 -6.50 5.05
N ILE A 15 1.96 -5.47 5.44
CA ILE A 15 0.59 -5.25 4.96
C ILE A 15 0.59 -5.05 3.44
N ALA A 16 1.47 -4.19 2.92
CA ALA A 16 1.56 -3.93 1.48
C ALA A 16 2.02 -5.17 0.70
N GLN A 17 2.99 -5.92 1.23
CA GLN A 17 3.47 -7.18 0.64
C GLN A 17 2.35 -8.22 0.58
N GLN A 18 1.61 -8.42 1.68
CA GLN A 18 0.49 -9.37 1.74
C GLN A 18 -0.64 -8.97 0.79
N ALA A 19 -0.95 -7.68 0.69
CA ALA A 19 -1.94 -7.17 -0.26
C ALA A 19 -1.58 -7.53 -1.71
N CYS A 20 -0.32 -7.32 -2.09
CA CYS A 20 0.17 -7.62 -3.44
C CYS A 20 0.19 -9.13 -3.71
N GLU A 21 0.65 -9.94 -2.75
CA GLU A 21 0.68 -11.39 -2.87
C GLU A 21 -0.74 -11.98 -3.00
N GLN A 22 -1.72 -11.46 -2.25
CA GLN A 22 -3.10 -11.93 -2.36
C GLN A 22 -3.71 -11.61 -3.73
N ALA A 23 -3.54 -10.39 -4.21
CA ALA A 23 -4.17 -9.96 -5.46
C ALA A 23 -3.47 -10.53 -6.72
N ILE A 24 -2.14 -10.70 -6.67
CA ILE A 24 -1.31 -10.91 -7.88
C ILE A 24 -0.36 -12.10 -7.74
N GLY A 25 -0.27 -12.73 -6.57
CA GLY A 25 0.63 -13.87 -6.30
C GLY A 25 0.49 -15.02 -7.29
N SER A 26 -0.73 -15.30 -7.75
CA SER A 26 -1.03 -16.34 -8.75
C SER A 26 -0.81 -15.93 -10.21
N ALA A 27 -0.66 -14.63 -10.51
CA ALA A 27 -0.47 -14.16 -11.88
C ALA A 27 0.95 -14.46 -12.38
N GLU A 28 1.09 -15.05 -13.57
CA GLU A 28 2.43 -15.34 -14.13
C GLU A 28 3.00 -14.19 -14.94
N SER A 29 2.14 -13.30 -15.45
CA SER A 29 2.53 -12.16 -16.27
C SER A 29 1.53 -11.02 -16.11
N TYR A 30 1.90 -9.84 -16.62
CA TYR A 30 1.01 -8.69 -16.68
C TYR A 30 -0.21 -8.96 -17.56
N ASP A 31 -1.40 -8.67 -17.05
CA ASP A 31 -2.66 -8.70 -17.79
C ASP A 31 -3.38 -7.37 -17.59
N HIS A 32 -3.46 -6.58 -18.67
CA HIS A 32 -4.11 -5.26 -18.66
C HIS A 32 -5.56 -5.33 -18.18
N THR A 33 -6.27 -6.42 -18.49
CA THR A 33 -7.69 -6.56 -18.14
C THR A 33 -7.90 -6.78 -16.65
N LYS A 34 -6.88 -7.26 -15.94
CA LYS A 34 -6.91 -7.55 -14.50
C LYS A 34 -6.39 -6.42 -13.62
N VAL A 35 -5.69 -5.44 -14.19
CA VAL A 35 -5.09 -4.32 -13.43
C VAL A 35 -6.10 -3.56 -12.58
N GLY A 36 -7.33 -3.38 -13.09
CA GLY A 36 -8.41 -2.72 -12.33
C GLY A 36 -8.80 -3.52 -11.08
N ASP A 37 -8.97 -4.83 -11.23
CA ASP A 37 -9.32 -5.74 -10.13
C ASP A 37 -8.17 -5.83 -9.12
N TRP A 38 -6.94 -6.02 -9.60
CA TRP A 38 -5.74 -6.12 -8.77
C TRP A 38 -5.52 -4.88 -7.89
N ASN A 39 -5.58 -3.67 -8.47
CA ASN A 39 -5.46 -2.44 -7.69
C ASN A 39 -6.59 -2.30 -6.67
N SER A 40 -7.82 -2.65 -7.06
CA SER A 40 -8.99 -2.56 -6.18
C SER A 40 -8.86 -3.52 -5.00
N GLU A 41 -8.35 -4.73 -5.21
CA GLU A 41 -8.12 -5.73 -4.16
C GLU A 41 -7.01 -5.29 -3.20
N ILE A 42 -5.87 -4.82 -3.74
CA ILE A 42 -4.75 -4.30 -2.95
C ILE A 42 -5.20 -3.14 -2.06
N ILE A 43 -5.87 -2.13 -2.64
CA ILE A 43 -6.32 -0.95 -1.91
C ILE A 43 -7.30 -1.34 -0.80
N GLN A 44 -8.28 -2.20 -1.10
CA GLN A 44 -9.25 -2.65 -0.11
C GLN A 44 -8.61 -3.43 1.03
N TYR A 45 -7.65 -4.31 0.73
CA TYR A 45 -6.94 -5.08 1.75
C TYR A 45 -6.17 -4.16 2.70
N ILE A 46 -5.40 -3.22 2.14
CA ILE A 46 -4.60 -2.26 2.91
C ILE A 46 -5.50 -1.43 3.83
N LEU A 47 -6.57 -0.83 3.29
CA LEU A 47 -7.47 0.01 4.07
C LEU A 47 -8.17 -0.77 5.20
N LYS A 48 -8.71 -1.96 4.90
CA LYS A 48 -9.35 -2.82 5.92
C LYS A 48 -8.38 -3.19 7.03
N THR A 49 -7.17 -3.58 6.67
CA THR A 49 -6.14 -4.03 7.63
C THR A 49 -5.64 -2.89 8.50
N LEU A 50 -5.36 -1.72 7.92
CA LEU A 50 -4.93 -0.54 8.67
C LEU A 50 -6.00 -0.08 9.65
N ILE A 51 -7.25 0.07 9.20
CA ILE A 51 -8.36 0.50 10.07
C ILE A 51 -8.53 -0.48 11.22
N SER A 52 -8.51 -1.79 10.93
CA SER A 52 -8.66 -2.82 11.96
C SER A 52 -7.55 -2.82 13.00
N LYS A 53 -6.29 -2.56 12.60
CA LYS A 53 -5.13 -2.56 13.51
C LYS A 53 -4.99 -1.29 14.34
N THR A 54 -5.57 -0.18 13.89
CA THR A 54 -5.32 1.17 14.44
C THR A 54 -6.55 1.79 15.09
N THR A 55 -7.74 1.22 14.90
CA THR A 55 -8.94 1.61 15.64
C THR A 55 -8.87 0.98 17.04
N PRO A 56 -8.97 1.76 18.12
CA PRO A 56 -8.93 1.21 19.48
C PRO A 56 -10.06 0.19 19.69
N SER A 57 -9.73 -1.04 20.10
CA SER A 57 -10.73 -1.97 20.64
C SER A 57 -11.22 -1.43 21.98
N SER A 58 -12.53 -1.50 22.23
CA SER A 58 -13.22 -0.93 23.42
C SER A 58 -12.77 -1.48 24.79
N GLU A 59 -11.68 -2.24 24.87
CA GLU A 59 -11.14 -2.85 26.09
C GLU A 59 -10.12 -1.97 26.82
N SER A 60 -9.59 -0.92 26.16
CA SER A 60 -8.59 -0.02 26.75
C SER A 60 -9.20 1.20 27.48
N SER A 61 -10.51 1.39 27.39
CA SER A 61 -11.22 2.53 27.98
C SER A 61 -11.89 2.12 29.29
N THR A 62 -11.38 2.61 30.41
CA THR A 62 -11.98 2.50 31.76
C THR A 62 -13.31 3.26 31.91
N THR A 63 -13.94 3.70 30.82
CA THR A 63 -15.21 4.43 30.80
C THR A 63 -16.15 3.85 29.72
N PRO A 64 -17.39 3.43 30.05
CA PRO A 64 -18.19 2.55 29.16
C PRO A 64 -18.98 3.23 28.02
N GLU A 65 -18.78 4.52 27.68
CA GLU A 65 -19.84 5.25 26.95
C GLU A 65 -19.39 6.12 25.75
N THR A 66 -18.19 5.96 25.20
CA THR A 66 -17.83 6.68 23.95
C THR A 66 -17.47 5.68 22.84
N PRO A 67 -18.17 5.69 21.69
CA PRO A 67 -17.77 4.84 20.56
C PRO A 67 -16.34 5.19 20.16
N SER A 68 -15.48 4.17 20.12
CA SER A 68 -14.08 4.28 19.68
C SER A 68 -14.03 4.90 18.29
N GLN A 69 -13.60 6.15 18.19
CA GLN A 69 -13.46 6.83 16.90
C GLN A 69 -12.14 6.41 16.24
N PRO A 70 -12.12 6.21 14.90
CA PRO A 70 -10.88 5.96 14.18
C PRO A 70 -9.88 7.09 14.41
N ALA A 71 -8.65 6.77 14.80
CA ALA A 71 -7.62 7.77 15.11
C ALA A 71 -7.01 8.43 13.86
N TYR A 72 -7.24 7.85 12.68
CA TYR A 72 -6.63 8.28 11.42
C TYR A 72 -7.60 8.16 10.24
N LYS A 73 -7.42 9.03 9.26
CA LYS A 73 -7.92 8.86 7.89
C LYS A 73 -6.78 8.29 7.03
N TYR A 74 -7.11 7.40 6.11
CA TYR A 74 -6.13 6.73 5.25
C TYR A 74 -6.36 7.00 3.77
N ILE A 75 -5.27 7.14 3.03
CA ILE A 75 -5.23 7.14 1.57
C ILE A 75 -4.29 6.01 1.16
N ALA A 76 -4.77 5.10 0.31
CA ALA A 76 -3.96 4.04 -0.29
C ALA A 76 -3.94 4.23 -1.80
N ASN A 77 -2.75 4.39 -2.37
CA ASN A 77 -2.50 4.40 -3.81
C ASN A 77 -1.77 3.12 -4.21
N SER A 78 -2.22 2.48 -5.28
CA SER A 78 -1.58 1.31 -5.89
C SER A 78 -1.41 1.59 -7.38
N THR A 79 -0.19 1.40 -7.87
CA THR A 79 0.17 1.60 -9.27
C THR A 79 0.86 0.35 -9.82
N VAL A 80 0.29 -0.25 -10.87
CA VAL A 80 0.85 -1.40 -11.60
C VAL A 80 1.43 -0.92 -12.92
N ILE A 81 2.70 -1.25 -13.18
CA ILE A 81 3.46 -0.75 -14.33
C ILE A 81 3.99 -1.93 -15.14
N GLN A 82 3.54 -2.07 -16.37
CA GLN A 82 4.04 -3.10 -17.27
C GLN A 82 5.50 -2.82 -17.69
N HIS A 83 6.34 -3.85 -17.72
CA HIS A 83 7.65 -3.79 -18.36
C HIS A 83 7.55 -3.82 -19.88
N ILE A 84 8.59 -3.34 -20.57
CA ILE A 84 8.71 -3.47 -22.02
C ILE A 84 9.17 -4.91 -22.32
N GLY A 85 8.51 -5.57 -23.26
CA GLY A 85 8.81 -6.96 -23.63
C GLY A 85 7.97 -7.99 -22.85
N SER A 86 8.08 -9.25 -23.25
CA SER A 86 7.44 -10.37 -22.55
C SER A 86 8.41 -10.97 -21.53
N PRO A 87 7.96 -11.43 -20.35
CA PRO A 87 8.81 -12.19 -19.41
C PRO A 87 9.58 -13.35 -20.06
N ALA A 88 9.05 -13.94 -21.13
CA ALA A 88 9.67 -15.03 -21.88
C ALA A 88 10.82 -14.62 -22.83
N GLU A 89 10.99 -13.32 -23.11
CA GLU A 89 12.04 -12.79 -24.02
C GLU A 89 12.95 -11.79 -23.28
N PRO A 90 13.84 -12.25 -22.40
CA PRO A 90 14.65 -11.40 -21.52
C PRO A 90 15.54 -10.40 -22.27
N GLU A 91 16.02 -10.72 -23.47
CA GLU A 91 16.81 -9.79 -24.29
C GLU A 91 16.03 -8.57 -24.79
N LYS A 92 14.69 -8.61 -24.74
CA LYS A 92 13.82 -7.47 -25.08
C LYS A 92 13.25 -6.78 -23.85
N HIS A 93 13.70 -7.16 -22.64
CA HIS A 93 13.25 -6.54 -21.40
C HIS A 93 13.73 -5.09 -21.31
N GLY A 94 12.82 -4.22 -20.90
CA GLY A 94 13.13 -2.83 -20.63
C GLY A 94 12.19 -2.24 -19.59
N ARG A 95 12.65 -1.22 -18.87
CA ARG A 95 11.83 -0.48 -17.90
C ARG A 95 11.62 0.94 -18.40
N ARG A 96 10.42 1.45 -18.20
CA ARG A 96 10.13 2.87 -18.42
C ARG A 96 10.62 3.63 -17.18
N GLY A 97 11.35 4.72 -17.37
CA GLY A 97 11.73 5.60 -16.27
C GLY A 97 10.47 6.19 -15.61
N MET A 98 10.34 6.06 -14.30
CA MET A 98 9.24 6.63 -13.52
C MET A 98 9.80 7.25 -12.25
N HIS A 99 9.39 8.49 -11.97
CA HIS A 99 9.67 9.19 -10.72
C HIS A 99 8.35 9.59 -10.08
N SER A 100 8.18 9.27 -8.79
CA SER A 100 7.00 9.63 -8.00
C SER A 100 7.44 10.34 -6.73
N ALA A 101 6.77 11.44 -6.41
CA ALA A 101 7.00 12.23 -5.20
C ALA A 101 5.66 12.76 -4.69
N VAL A 102 5.53 12.85 -3.37
CA VAL A 102 4.32 13.38 -2.69
C VAL A 102 4.75 14.58 -1.85
N GLY A 103 4.07 15.71 -2.06
CA GLY A 103 4.17 16.90 -1.22
C GLY A 103 2.81 17.17 -0.54
N ALA A 104 2.84 17.67 0.69
CA ALA A 104 1.64 17.95 1.45
C ALA A 104 1.80 19.16 2.38
N PHE A 105 0.67 19.79 2.70
CA PHE A 105 0.55 20.77 3.78
C PHE A 105 -0.29 20.15 4.90
N TRP A 106 0.38 19.68 5.96
CA TRP A 106 -0.23 18.85 6.99
C TRP A 106 0.48 19.00 8.35
N ASN A 107 0.08 18.21 9.35
CA ASN A 107 0.78 18.16 10.64
C ASN A 107 2.02 17.25 10.57
N ASN A 108 3.21 17.86 10.56
CA ASN A 108 4.49 17.14 10.44
C ASN A 108 4.81 16.15 11.56
N GLU A 109 4.13 16.23 12.70
CA GLU A 109 4.36 15.33 13.84
C GLU A 109 3.49 14.07 13.76
N LYS A 110 2.31 14.18 13.14
CA LYS A 110 1.25 13.15 13.20
C LYS A 110 0.90 12.55 11.84
N ASP A 111 1.04 13.33 10.79
CA ASP A 111 0.68 12.94 9.42
C ASP A 111 1.93 12.47 8.68
N GLY A 112 1.73 11.60 7.70
CA GLY A 112 2.86 11.07 6.96
C GLY A 112 2.48 10.15 5.82
N THR A 113 3.50 9.77 5.07
CA THR A 113 3.37 8.86 3.94
C THR A 113 4.48 7.83 3.95
N TYR A 114 4.13 6.62 3.56
CA TYR A 114 5.05 5.49 3.36
C TYR A 114 4.89 4.99 1.93
N SER A 115 6.00 4.66 1.27
CA SER A 115 5.98 4.09 -0.07
C SER A 115 6.76 2.77 -0.10
N TYR A 116 6.22 1.80 -0.81
CA TYR A 116 6.76 0.46 -0.94
C TYR A 116 6.72 0.00 -2.39
N LYS A 117 7.78 -0.65 -2.84
CA LYS A 117 7.83 -1.32 -4.15
C LYS A 117 7.89 -2.83 -3.91
N TRP A 118 6.94 -3.56 -4.48
CA TRP A 118 6.88 -5.01 -4.33
C TRP A 118 7.77 -5.70 -5.37
N GLU A 119 8.94 -6.18 -4.93
CA GLU A 119 9.98 -6.70 -5.81
C GLU A 119 9.61 -8.02 -6.51
N ALA A 120 8.67 -8.81 -5.97
CA ALA A 120 8.28 -10.07 -6.59
C ALA A 120 7.52 -9.89 -7.92
N ALA A 121 6.94 -8.70 -8.16
CA ALA A 121 6.32 -8.36 -9.43
C ALA A 121 7.33 -8.32 -10.58
N GLU A 122 8.61 -8.03 -10.32
CA GLU A 122 9.62 -7.87 -11.38
C GLU A 122 9.76 -9.14 -12.21
N LYS A 123 9.71 -10.30 -11.56
CA LYS A 123 9.77 -11.61 -12.22
C LYS A 123 8.55 -11.90 -13.11
N LYS A 124 7.46 -11.15 -12.91
CA LYS A 124 6.19 -11.25 -13.67
C LYS A 124 6.12 -10.20 -14.79
N GLY A 125 7.20 -9.47 -15.06
CA GLY A 125 7.27 -8.43 -16.09
C GLY A 125 6.49 -7.17 -15.75
N MET A 126 6.37 -6.84 -14.46
CA MET A 126 5.74 -5.61 -14.01
C MET A 126 6.36 -5.07 -12.72
N ASP A 127 6.15 -3.80 -12.42
CA ASP A 127 6.44 -3.20 -11.12
C ASP A 127 5.14 -2.83 -10.42
N ILE A 128 5.14 -2.92 -9.09
CA ILE A 128 4.01 -2.50 -8.26
C ILE A 128 4.51 -1.55 -7.19
N VAL A 129 3.97 -0.34 -7.20
CA VAL A 129 4.31 0.72 -6.24
C VAL A 129 3.07 1.05 -5.43
N ILE A 130 3.20 0.95 -4.11
CA ILE A 130 2.16 1.25 -3.14
C ILE A 130 2.57 2.48 -2.34
N THR A 131 1.63 3.40 -2.14
CA THR A 131 1.78 4.53 -1.24
C THR A 131 0.65 4.56 -0.24
N ILE A 132 0.99 4.59 1.05
CA ILE A 132 0.07 4.67 2.18
C ILE A 132 0.27 6.01 2.85
N THR A 133 -0.76 6.84 2.90
CA THR A 133 -0.76 8.12 3.61
C THR A 133 -1.77 8.06 4.74
N TRP A 134 -1.40 8.61 5.90
CA TRP A 134 -2.27 8.73 7.06
C TRP A 134 -2.37 10.19 7.52
N ILE A 135 -3.56 10.57 7.95
CA ILE A 135 -3.86 11.87 8.51
C ILE A 135 -4.53 11.66 9.87
N ALA A 136 -3.91 12.14 10.95
CA ALA A 136 -4.47 12.01 12.29
C ALA A 136 -5.73 12.88 12.43
N ILE A 137 -6.70 12.39 13.23
CA ILE A 137 -7.94 13.11 13.56
C ILE A 137 -7.81 13.82 14.92
#